data_AF-A0A939YBE5-F1
#
_entry.id   AF-A0A939YBE5-F1
#
_cell.length_a   1.000
_cell.length_b   1.000
_cell.length_c   1.000
_cell.angle_alpha   90.00
_cell.angle_beta   90.00
_cell.angle_gamma   90.00
#
_symmetry.space_group_name_H-M   'P 1'
#
loop_
_entity.id
_entity.type
_entity.pdbx_description
1 polymer ?
#
loop_
_entity_poly.entity_id
_entity_poly.type
_entity_poly.pdbx_seq_one_letter_code
_entity_poly.pdbx_strand_id
1 'polypeptide(L)'
;MFADSEILILGTFPGEESLKTGEYYANKRNRFWSVLAEIYGEPKPETQEQRDGLLKRHHIALWDLFKSVDRENSLDKNIKDGVTNDIAGFLKEYPTIKTVLIAGQKAYKEFKRRKAKKKEE
;
A
#
# COMPACT_ATOMS: atom_id res chain seq x y z
N MET A 1 -8.16 -4.97 7.71
CA MET A 1 -6.89 -4.81 8.45
C MET A 1 -6.99 -5.58 9.75
N PHE A 2 -5.88 -6.15 10.23
CA PHE A 2 -5.86 -7.00 11.42
C PHE A 2 -5.23 -6.24 12.59
N ALA A 3 -5.83 -6.30 13.77
CA ALA A 3 -5.39 -5.54 14.94
C ALA A 3 -3.97 -5.90 15.41
N ASP A 4 -3.51 -7.10 15.07
CA ASP A 4 -2.21 -7.67 15.37
C ASP A 4 -1.20 -7.52 14.22
N SER A 5 -1.47 -6.66 13.23
CA SER A 5 -0.53 -6.43 12.13
C SER A 5 0.77 -5.81 12.64
N GLU A 6 1.92 -6.34 12.22
CA GLU A 6 3.25 -5.84 12.58
C GLU A 6 3.94 -5.13 11.41
N ILE A 7 3.52 -5.43 10.17
CA ILE A 7 4.08 -4.88 8.94
C ILE A 7 2.98 -4.12 8.20
N LEU A 8 3.24 -2.86 7.84
CA LEU A 8 2.40 -2.08 6.93
C LEU A 8 3.08 -1.96 5.57
N ILE A 9 2.42 -2.43 4.52
CA ILE A 9 2.86 -2.21 3.14
C ILE A 9 2.03 -1.11 2.51
N LEU A 10 2.69 -0.02 2.13
CA LEU A 10 2.09 1.14 1.49
C LEU A 10 2.25 1.08 -0.03
N GLY A 11 1.14 0.92 -0.74
CA GLY A 11 1.04 1.19 -2.17
C GLY A 11 1.11 2.68 -2.47
N THR A 12 1.24 3.03 -3.75
CA THR A 12 1.16 4.45 -4.17
C THR A 12 -0.29 4.92 -4.12
N PHE A 13 -1.13 4.28 -4.92
CA PHE A 13 -2.55 4.55 -5.04
C PHE A 13 -3.17 3.32 -5.74
N PRO A 14 -4.42 2.94 -5.44
CA PRO A 14 -5.06 1.78 -6.06
C PRO A 14 -5.14 1.94 -7.58
N GLY A 15 -4.75 0.88 -8.29
CA GLY A 15 -4.96 0.78 -9.74
C GLY A 15 -6.46 0.77 -10.09
N GLU A 16 -6.79 0.99 -11.36
CA GLU A 16 -8.19 0.99 -11.81
C GLU A 16 -8.94 -0.30 -11.46
N GLU A 17 -8.29 -1.45 -11.62
CA GLU A 17 -8.89 -2.74 -11.30
C GLU A 17 -9.13 -2.90 -9.81
N SER A 18 -8.18 -2.47 -8.98
CA SER A 18 -8.32 -2.43 -7.52
C SER A 18 -9.44 -1.49 -7.06
N LEU A 19 -9.63 -0.37 -7.74
CA LEU A 19 -10.76 0.53 -7.47
C LEU A 19 -12.12 -0.11 -7.84
N LYS A 20 -12.17 -0.88 -8.94
CA LYS A 20 -13.39 -1.54 -9.39
C LYS A 20 -13.79 -2.71 -8.49
N THR A 21 -12.83 -3.48 -8.00
CA THR A 21 -13.10 -4.68 -7.19
C THR A 21 -13.06 -4.40 -5.69
N GLY A 22 -12.47 -3.29 -5.25
CA GLY A 22 -12.17 -3.04 -3.84
C GLY A 22 -11.01 -3.87 -3.30
N GLU A 23 -10.28 -4.59 -4.17
CA GLU A 23 -9.21 -5.50 -3.77
C GLU A 23 -7.82 -4.90 -4.03
N TYR A 24 -6.92 -5.05 -3.08
CA TYR A 24 -5.53 -4.63 -3.24
C TYR A 24 -4.81 -5.46 -4.31
N TYR A 25 -4.10 -4.78 -5.21
CA TYR A 25 -3.31 -5.40 -6.27
C TYR A 25 -4.11 -6.40 -7.14
N ALA A 26 -5.37 -6.07 -7.45
CA ALA A 26 -6.32 -6.95 -8.15
C ALA A 26 -5.88 -7.32 -9.58
N ASN A 27 -5.04 -6.47 -10.20
CA ASN A 27 -4.62 -6.70 -11.58
C ASN A 27 -3.79 -7.96 -11.74
N LYS A 28 -4.19 -8.85 -12.65
CA LYS A 28 -3.50 -10.13 -12.91
C LYS A 28 -2.04 -9.97 -13.33
N ARG A 29 -1.66 -8.83 -13.93
CA ARG A 29 -0.26 -8.48 -14.27
C ARG A 29 0.52 -7.94 -13.07
N ASN A 30 -0.14 -7.60 -11.98
CA ASN A 30 0.52 -7.17 -10.75
C ASN A 30 1.22 -8.36 -10.08
N ARG A 31 2.51 -8.17 -9.76
CA ARG A 31 3.36 -9.23 -9.19
C ARG A 31 3.32 -9.29 -7.67
N PHE A 32 2.62 -8.38 -7.00
CA PHE A 32 2.61 -8.27 -5.53
C PHE A 32 2.31 -9.61 -4.86
N TRP A 33 1.17 -10.23 -5.19
CA TRP A 33 0.75 -11.49 -4.58
C TRP A 33 1.69 -12.67 -4.90
N SER A 34 2.23 -12.71 -6.12
CA SER A 34 3.21 -13.74 -6.51
C SER A 34 4.51 -13.60 -5.72
N VAL A 35 5.03 -12.38 -5.59
CA VAL A 35 6.25 -12.10 -4.84
C VAL A 35 6.06 -12.37 -3.35
N LEU A 36 4.93 -11.95 -2.79
CA LEU A 36 4.65 -12.17 -1.36
C LEU A 36 4.56 -13.66 -1.04
N ALA A 37 3.86 -14.43 -1.88
CA ALA A 37 3.76 -15.88 -1.73
C ALA A 37 5.13 -16.56 -1.84
N GLU A 38 5.97 -16.14 -2.80
CA GLU A 38 7.33 -16.65 -2.97
C GLU A 38 8.23 -16.38 -1.76
N ILE A 39 8.16 -15.17 -1.19
CA ILE A 39 8.93 -14.79 0.02
C ILE A 39 8.60 -15.71 1.21
N TYR A 40 7.33 -16.08 1.38
CA TYR A 40 6.87 -16.92 2.49
C TYR A 40 6.81 -18.40 2.14
N GLY A 41 7.18 -18.80 0.92
CA GLY A 41 7.11 -20.20 0.47
C GLY A 41 5.68 -20.76 0.39
N GLU A 42 4.69 -19.90 0.15
CA GLU A 42 3.27 -20.28 0.10
C GLU A 42 2.74 -20.31 -1.35
N PRO A 43 1.62 -21.01 -1.61
CA PRO A 43 0.92 -20.90 -2.88
C PRO A 43 0.44 -19.47 -3.15
N LYS A 44 0.48 -19.05 -4.41
CA LYS A 44 -0.07 -17.75 -4.82
C LYS A 44 -1.57 -17.71 -4.47
N PRO A 45 -2.06 -16.69 -3.74
CA PRO A 45 -3.47 -16.58 -3.44
C PRO A 45 -4.24 -16.11 -4.69
N GLU A 46 -5.34 -16.78 -5.00
CA GLU A 46 -6.20 -16.48 -6.14
C GLU A 46 -7.49 -15.77 -5.72
N THR A 47 -8.04 -16.14 -4.57
CA THR A 47 -9.27 -15.54 -4.01
C THR A 47 -8.96 -14.48 -2.96
N GLN A 48 -9.92 -13.59 -2.68
CA GLN A 48 -9.79 -12.59 -1.62
C GLN A 48 -9.60 -13.23 -0.24
N GLU A 49 -10.30 -14.32 0.04
CA GLU A 49 -10.14 -15.08 1.29
C GLU A 49 -8.72 -15.64 1.46
N GLN A 50 -8.12 -16.17 0.39
CA GLN A 50 -6.74 -16.65 0.42
C GLN A 50 -5.74 -15.50 0.65
N ARG A 51 -6.00 -14.32 0.06
CA ARG A 51 -5.19 -13.12 0.27
C ARG A 51 -5.28 -12.66 1.72
N ASP A 52 -6.48 -12.56 2.28
CA ASP A 52 -6.70 -12.18 3.67
C ASP A 52 -6.05 -13.18 4.63
N GLY A 53 -6.15 -14.48 4.34
CA GLY A 53 -5.47 -15.52 5.10
C GLY A 53 -3.94 -15.39 5.08
N LEU A 54 -3.35 -15.14 3.90
CA LEU A 54 -1.91 -14.93 3.76
C LEU A 54 -1.45 -13.70 4.55
N LEU A 55 -2.16 -12.57 4.40
CA LEU A 55 -1.85 -11.34 5.14
C LEU A 55 -1.97 -11.54 6.65
N LYS A 56 -3.02 -12.22 7.12
CA LYS A 56 -3.26 -12.47 8.54
C LYS A 56 -2.18 -13.36 9.15
N ARG A 57 -1.80 -14.46 8.48
CA ARG A 57 -0.74 -15.37 8.96
C ARG A 57 0.60 -14.67 9.16
N HIS A 58 0.90 -13.69 8.32
CA HIS A 58 2.17 -12.97 8.33
C HIS A 58 2.07 -11.57 8.96
N HIS A 59 0.96 -11.26 9.62
CA HIS A 59 0.73 -9.99 10.31
C HIS A 59 0.94 -8.75 9.42
N ILE A 60 0.42 -8.81 8.19
CA ILE A 60 0.59 -7.77 7.17
C ILE A 60 -0.69 -6.96 7.01
N ALA A 61 -0.57 -5.64 7.15
CA ALA A 61 -1.57 -4.67 6.73
C ALA A 61 -1.19 -4.08 5.36
N LEU A 62 -2.20 -3.89 4.50
CA LEU A 62 -2.06 -3.17 3.23
C LEU A 62 -2.79 -1.84 3.31
N TRP A 63 -2.16 -0.79 2.80
CA TRP A 63 -2.79 0.51 2.61
C TRP A 63 -2.10 1.28 1.48
N ASP A 64 -2.52 2.52 1.24
CA ASP A 64 -1.95 3.38 0.20
C ASP A 64 -1.46 4.71 0.77
N LEU A 65 -0.43 5.28 0.13
CA LEU A 65 0.09 6.60 0.48
C LEU A 65 -0.93 7.71 0.19
N PHE A 66 -1.61 7.64 -0.95
CA PHE A 66 -2.57 8.66 -1.37
C PHE A 66 -4.01 8.23 -1.08
N LYS A 67 -4.75 9.10 -0.39
CA LYS A 67 -6.20 8.98 -0.16
C LYS A 67 -6.98 9.31 -1.44
N SER A 68 -6.57 10.37 -2.13
CA SER A 68 -7.12 10.78 -3.41
C SER A 68 -6.01 11.36 -4.28
N VAL A 69 -6.12 11.12 -5.59
CA VAL A 69 -5.28 11.74 -6.61
C VAL A 69 -6.21 12.32 -7.66
N ASP A 70 -5.94 13.55 -8.08
CA ASP A 70 -6.61 14.12 -9.25
C ASP A 70 -6.06 13.42 -10.50
N ARG A 71 -6.95 12.75 -11.25
CA ARG A 71 -6.60 11.91 -12.41
C ARG A 71 -6.94 12.57 -13.75
N GLU A 72 -7.54 13.75 -13.77
CA GLU A 72 -8.08 14.32 -15.03
C GLU A 72 -7.01 14.65 -16.08
N ASN A 73 -5.76 14.92 -15.70
CA ASN A 73 -4.68 15.09 -16.67
C ASN A 73 -3.84 13.82 -16.81
N SER A 74 -4.35 12.94 -17.67
CA SER A 74 -3.76 11.67 -18.06
C SER A 74 -2.29 11.79 -18.44
N LEU A 75 -1.43 11.32 -17.54
CA LEU A 75 -0.11 10.74 -17.71
C LEU A 75 0.48 10.72 -16.30
N ASP A 76 1.13 9.62 -15.93
CA ASP A 76 1.73 9.33 -14.62
C ASP A 76 2.61 10.43 -13.95
N LYS A 77 2.78 11.60 -14.56
CA LYS A 77 3.72 12.67 -14.20
C LYS A 77 3.22 13.67 -13.15
N ASN A 78 1.93 13.75 -12.85
CA ASN A 78 1.39 14.79 -11.95
C ASN A 78 0.62 14.27 -10.72
N ILE A 79 1.16 13.26 -9.99
CA ILE A 79 0.80 13.07 -8.57
C ILE A 79 1.43 14.19 -7.71
N LYS A 80 1.28 15.45 -8.12
CA LYS A 80 1.82 16.60 -7.40
C LYS A 80 0.87 17.04 -6.28
N ASP A 81 -0.44 16.86 -6.47
CA ASP A 81 -1.47 17.45 -5.60
C ASP A 81 -2.40 16.43 -4.92
N GLY A 82 -2.01 15.15 -4.90
CA GLY A 82 -2.79 14.13 -4.19
C GLY A 82 -2.83 14.35 -2.67
N VAL A 83 -3.99 14.13 -2.06
CA VAL A 83 -4.17 14.12 -0.60
C VAL A 83 -3.59 12.82 -0.06
N THR A 84 -2.65 12.90 0.87
CA THR A 84 -2.07 11.70 1.51
C THR A 84 -2.96 11.20 2.64
N ASN A 85 -2.95 9.89 2.85
CA ASN A 85 -3.50 9.30 4.06
C ASN A 85 -2.69 9.74 5.30
N ASP A 86 -3.36 9.82 6.46
CA ASP A 86 -2.69 10.10 7.73
C ASP A 86 -2.01 8.85 8.27
N ILE A 87 -0.82 8.57 7.73
CA ILE A 87 0.00 7.44 8.15
C ILE A 87 0.42 7.57 9.62
N ALA A 88 0.65 8.79 10.10
CA ALA A 88 1.09 8.99 11.48
C ALA A 88 -0.03 8.71 12.48
N GLY A 89 -1.26 9.18 12.20
CA GLY A 89 -2.45 8.83 12.98
C GLY A 89 -2.72 7.33 12.94
N PHE A 90 -2.61 6.71 11.76
CA PHE A 90 -2.80 5.27 11.61
C PHE A 90 -1.80 4.45 12.43
N LEU A 91 -0.51 4.80 12.43
CA LEU A 91 0.49 4.11 13.24
C LEU A 91 0.29 4.31 14.76
N LYS A 92 -0.39 5.39 15.18
CA LYS A 92 -0.79 5.57 16.58
C LYS A 92 -1.97 4.67 16.96
N GLU A 93 -2.90 4.45 16.03
CA GLU A 93 -4.04 3.56 16.21
C GLU A 93 -3.63 2.08 16.22
N TYR A 94 -2.62 1.73 15.42
CA TYR A 94 -2.06 0.38 15.33
C TYR A 94 -0.60 0.32 15.81
N PRO A 95 -0.35 0.40 17.14
CA PRO A 95 1.00 0.47 17.70
C PRO A 95 1.80 -0.84 17.55
N THR A 96 1.15 -1.94 17.17
CA THR A 96 1.80 -3.22 16.85
C THR A 96 2.65 -3.14 15.59
N ILE A 97 2.36 -2.18 14.70
CA ILE A 97 3.10 -1.99 13.46
C ILE A 97 4.49 -1.44 13.75
N LYS A 98 5.50 -2.28 13.56
CA LYS A 98 6.91 -1.96 13.79
C LYS A 98 7.65 -1.64 12.50
N THR A 99 7.13 -2.12 11.36
CA THR A 99 7.78 -2.00 10.06
C THR A 99 6.83 -1.40 9.02
N VAL A 100 7.31 -0.38 8.30
CA VAL A 100 6.59 0.21 7.16
C VAL A 100 7.40 -0.01 5.90
N LEU A 101 6.84 -0.73 4.94
CA LEU A 101 7.40 -0.97 3.62
C LEU A 101 6.65 -0.14 2.58
N ILE A 102 7.38 0.42 1.61
CA ILE A 102 6.79 1.20 0.53
C ILE A 102 6.90 0.40 -0.77
N ALA A 103 5.76 -0.09 -1.25
CA ALA A 103 5.65 -0.88 -2.47
C ALA A 103 5.62 0.06 -3.70
N GLY A 104 6.82 0.37 -4.20
CA GLY A 104 7.02 1.03 -5.48
C GLY A 104 7.87 2.29 -5.42
N GLN A 105 8.69 2.50 -6.45
CA GLN A 105 9.60 3.64 -6.53
C GLN A 105 8.87 4.99 -6.52
N LYS A 106 7.64 5.05 -7.06
CA LYS A 106 6.84 6.28 -7.10
C LYS A 106 6.39 6.71 -5.71
N ALA A 107 5.80 5.79 -4.94
CA ALA A 107 5.46 6.02 -3.53
C ALA A 107 6.70 6.42 -2.71
N TYR A 108 7.84 5.75 -2.93
CA TYR A 108 9.06 6.07 -2.18
C TYR A 108 9.60 7.48 -2.49
N LYS A 109 9.65 7.87 -3.77
CA LYS A 109 10.05 9.22 -4.19
C LYS A 109 9.14 10.29 -3.57
N GLU A 110 7.84 10.06 -3.59
CA GLU A 110 6.85 10.99 -3.01
C GLU A 110 6.94 11.09 -1.50
N PHE A 111 7.09 9.96 -0.80
CA PHE A 111 7.30 9.92 0.64
C PHE A 111 8.57 10.69 1.05
N LYS A 112 9.69 10.48 0.34
CA LYS A 112 10.95 11.18 0.59
C LYS A 112 10.82 12.69 0.34
N ARG A 113 10.16 13.10 -0.75
CA ARG A 113 9.92 14.51 -1.09
C ARG A 113 9.11 15.22 0.01
N ARG A 114 8.06 14.59 0.52
CA ARG A 114 7.21 15.18 1.58
C ARG A 114 7.90 15.23 2.94
N LYS A 115 8.71 14.21 3.29
CA LYS A 115 9.56 14.26 4.50
C LYS A 115 10.59 15.39 4.45
N ALA A 116 11.14 15.71 3.28
CA ALA A 116 12.07 16.83 3.12
C ALA A 116 11.39 18.18 3.37
N LYS A 117 10.19 18.39 2.79
CA LYS A 117 9.41 19.63 3.00
C LYS A 117 9.01 19.86 4.47
N LYS A 118 8.60 18.81 5.19
CA LYS A 118 8.25 18.90 6.62
C LYS A 118 9.44 19.18 7.56
N LYS A 119 10.68 19.14 7.07
CA LYS A 119 11.87 19.53 7.86
C LYS A 119 12.21 21.01 7.72
N GLU A 120 11.59 21.70 6.76
CA GLU A 120 11.83 23.12 6.46
C GLU A 120 10.77 24.06 7.09
N GLU A 121 9.74 23.48 7.73
CA GLU A 121 8.72 24.16 8.54
C GLU A 121 8.96 23.88 10.03
#